data_AF-A0A2J4PBK1-F1
#
_entry.id   AF-A0A2J4PBK1-F1
#
_cell.length_a   1.000
_cell.length_b   1.000
_cell.length_c   1.000
_cell.angle_alpha   90.00
_cell.angle_beta   90.00
_cell.angle_gamma   90.00
#
_symmetry.space_group_name_H-M   'P 1'
#
loop_
_entity.id
_entity.type
_entity.pdbx_description
1 polymer ?
#
loop_
_entity_poly.entity_id
_entity_poly.type
_entity_poly.pdbx_seq_one_letter_code
_entity_poly.pdbx_strand_id
1 'polypeptide(L)'
;RGTMYYVAMSMKEAHFAQPKVREAVRYLIDYQGINKALMPGYGVLHQRPIKAGMPSTLPDPGYKLDVARAKKLLAEAGYPNGFDTTLRVLSDQPFLNIAIAVQSTLMQAGINAKIITGTGNQIYGAMRERKFDLLVGRGGSGMEPHPHSSLRALVYNPDNSDEARLTNFQGWRTGFYDPQLNTMIDRALLERDPQKQVADYQSIQTRYDQLVPALIPLSQMVDSVVVRNEVREYQPHPSATTFLRDVYKVREGEKG
;
A
#
# COMPACT_ATOMS: atom_id res chain seq x y z
N ARG A 1 3.19 -8.45 10.55
CA ARG A 1 2.22 -7.33 10.59
C ARG A 1 1.79 -7.04 9.17
N GLY A 2 0.50 -6.82 8.92
CA GLY A 2 0.03 -6.56 7.55
C GLY A 2 0.22 -5.11 7.05
N THR A 3 1.40 -4.55 7.25
CA THR A 3 1.74 -3.24 6.70
C THR A 3 2.06 -3.41 5.21
N MET A 4 1.51 -2.55 4.35
CA MET A 4 1.75 -2.60 2.91
C MET A 4 2.83 -1.61 2.52
N TYR A 5 3.77 -2.05 1.69
CA TYR A 5 4.56 -1.17 0.84
C TYR A 5 3.71 -0.80 -0.37
N TYR A 6 3.67 0.48 -0.73
CA TYR A 6 2.83 0.99 -1.80
C TYR A 6 3.51 2.08 -2.62
N VAL A 7 3.05 2.24 -3.86
CA VAL A 7 3.15 3.51 -4.60
C VAL A 7 1.83 4.23 -4.43
N ALA A 8 1.87 5.50 -4.02
CA ALA A 8 0.71 6.38 -3.92
C ALA A 8 0.81 7.49 -4.95
N MET A 9 -0.33 7.80 -5.57
CA MET A 9 -0.55 8.92 -6.47
C MET A 9 -1.45 9.94 -5.78
N SER A 10 -1.21 11.23 -5.99
CA SER A 10 -2.13 12.28 -5.55
C SER A 10 -3.15 12.59 -6.63
N MET A 11 -4.43 12.34 -6.37
CA MET A 11 -5.53 12.73 -7.26
C MET A 11 -5.83 14.22 -7.23
N LYS A 12 -5.08 15.02 -6.46
CA LYS A 12 -5.08 16.49 -6.59
C LYS A 12 -4.32 16.93 -7.85
N GLU A 13 -3.40 16.10 -8.35
CA GLU A 13 -2.75 16.32 -9.64
C GLU A 13 -3.66 15.90 -10.79
N ALA A 14 -3.84 16.79 -11.77
CA ALA A 14 -4.81 16.63 -12.85
C ALA A 14 -4.60 15.33 -13.65
N HIS A 15 -3.35 14.93 -13.89
CA HIS A 15 -3.04 13.68 -14.58
C HIS A 15 -3.48 12.46 -13.76
N PHE A 16 -3.20 12.42 -12.46
CA PHE A 16 -3.54 11.28 -11.60
C PHE A 16 -5.02 11.26 -11.19
N ALA A 17 -5.76 12.35 -11.35
CA ALA A 17 -7.23 12.33 -11.25
C ALA A 17 -7.86 11.43 -12.32
N GLN A 18 -7.20 11.20 -13.47
CA GLN A 18 -7.69 10.34 -14.53
C GLN A 18 -7.43 8.84 -14.24
N PRO A 19 -8.47 7.98 -14.23
CA PRO A 19 -8.31 6.54 -13.98
C PRO A 19 -7.33 5.86 -14.95
N LYS A 20 -7.33 6.25 -16.23
CA LYS A 20 -6.43 5.67 -17.25
C LYS A 20 -4.95 5.92 -16.94
N VAL A 21 -4.59 7.09 -16.42
CA VAL A 21 -3.21 7.39 -16.02
C VAL A 21 -2.82 6.55 -14.80
N ARG A 22 -3.72 6.41 -13.81
CA ARG A 22 -3.48 5.55 -12.66
C ARG A 22 -3.32 4.08 -13.05
N GLU A 23 -4.14 3.60 -13.99
CA GLU A 23 -4.02 2.25 -14.54
C GLU A 23 -2.70 2.07 -15.29
N ALA A 24 -2.28 3.05 -16.08
CA ALA A 24 -0.97 3.03 -16.74
C ALA A 24 0.17 2.91 -15.73
N VAL A 25 0.16 3.70 -14.65
CA VAL A 25 1.16 3.60 -13.58
C VAL A 25 1.15 2.20 -12.94
N ARG A 26 -0.02 1.56 -12.76
CA ARG A 26 -0.08 0.17 -12.27
C ARG A 26 0.65 -0.80 -13.19
N TYR A 27 0.55 -0.64 -14.51
CA TYR A 27 1.30 -1.45 -15.49
C TYR A 27 2.77 -1.05 -15.62
N LEU A 28 3.17 0.10 -15.11
CA LEU A 28 4.58 0.53 -15.08
C LEU A 28 5.32 0.07 -13.84
N ILE A 29 4.71 -0.72 -12.96
CA ILE A 29 5.39 -1.26 -11.78
C ILE A 29 5.84 -2.69 -12.06
N ASP A 30 7.13 -2.97 -11.88
CA ASP A 30 7.66 -4.33 -11.91
C ASP A 30 7.49 -5.02 -10.55
N TYR A 31 6.26 -5.45 -10.24
CA TYR A 31 5.96 -6.10 -8.96
C TYR A 31 6.83 -7.34 -8.72
N GLN A 32 7.09 -8.14 -9.74
CA GLN A 32 7.87 -9.37 -9.60
C GLN A 32 9.36 -9.07 -9.41
N GLY A 33 9.94 -8.18 -10.23
CA GLY A 33 11.33 -7.77 -10.09
C GLY A 33 11.61 -7.11 -8.75
N ILE A 34 10.75 -6.20 -8.30
CA ILE A 34 10.85 -5.57 -6.97
C ILE A 34 10.78 -6.64 -5.86
N ASN A 35 9.79 -7.53 -5.88
CA ASN A 35 9.64 -8.51 -4.81
C ASN A 35 10.77 -9.57 -4.80
N LYS A 36 11.30 -9.95 -5.97
CA LYS A 36 12.40 -10.91 -6.07
C LYS A 36 13.75 -10.31 -5.66
N ALA A 37 14.05 -9.08 -6.08
CA ALA A 37 15.36 -8.48 -5.90
C ALA A 37 15.50 -7.68 -4.59
N LEU A 38 14.43 -7.01 -4.16
CA LEU A 38 14.48 -6.02 -3.08
C LEU A 38 13.72 -6.43 -1.82
N MET A 39 12.67 -7.23 -1.96
CA MET A 39 11.83 -7.63 -0.84
C MET A 39 12.26 -8.88 -0.05
N PRO A 40 13.30 -9.68 -0.41
CA PRO A 40 13.76 -10.75 0.48
C PRO A 40 14.02 -10.25 1.90
N GLY A 41 13.36 -10.85 2.89
CA GLY A 41 13.42 -10.43 4.30
C GLY A 41 12.56 -9.21 4.69
N TYR A 42 12.02 -8.47 3.72
CA TYR A 42 11.18 -7.29 3.94
C TYR A 42 9.69 -7.53 3.70
N GLY A 43 9.32 -8.31 2.66
CA GLY A 43 7.93 -8.50 2.27
C GLY A 43 7.73 -9.56 1.19
N VAL A 44 6.46 -9.84 0.92
CA VAL A 44 6.00 -10.77 -0.12
C VAL A 44 5.03 -10.05 -1.06
N LEU A 45 5.04 -10.45 -2.34
CA LEU A 45 4.17 -9.83 -3.35
C LEU A 45 2.72 -9.86 -2.88
N HIS A 46 2.09 -8.70 -2.88
CA HIS A 46 0.70 -8.52 -2.49
C HIS A 46 0.16 -7.22 -3.09
N GLN A 47 -0.94 -7.30 -3.82
CA GLN A 47 -1.50 -6.19 -4.61
C GLN A 47 -2.87 -5.72 -4.09
N ARG A 48 -3.34 -6.27 -2.97
CA ARG A 48 -4.65 -5.97 -2.37
C ARG A 48 -4.55 -5.09 -1.12
N PRO A 49 -5.58 -4.27 -0.83
CA PRO A 49 -5.62 -3.49 0.40
C PRO A 49 -5.89 -4.36 1.64
N ILE A 50 -6.66 -5.45 1.51
CA ILE A 50 -6.84 -6.43 2.58
C ILE A 50 -5.63 -7.36 2.61
N LYS A 51 -5.10 -7.58 3.81
CA LYS A 51 -3.87 -8.33 4.06
C LYS A 51 -4.02 -9.82 3.70
N ALA A 52 -2.98 -10.42 3.14
CA ALA A 52 -2.93 -11.86 2.88
C ALA A 52 -3.20 -12.65 4.17
N GLY A 53 -3.96 -13.75 4.04
CA GLY A 53 -4.32 -14.62 5.17
C GLY A 53 -5.52 -14.15 6.00
N MET A 54 -6.15 -13.02 5.66
CA MET A 54 -7.40 -12.61 6.31
C MET A 54 -8.63 -13.28 5.67
N PRO A 55 -9.72 -13.49 6.45
CA PRO A 55 -11.03 -13.77 5.88
C PRO A 55 -11.40 -12.70 4.85
N SER A 56 -12.00 -13.08 3.72
CA SER A 56 -12.38 -12.18 2.62
C SER A 56 -11.25 -11.68 1.71
N THR A 57 -10.01 -12.13 1.89
CA THR A 57 -8.93 -11.80 0.94
C THR A 57 -9.26 -12.37 -0.45
N LEU A 58 -9.19 -11.54 -1.49
CA LEU A 58 -9.29 -12.00 -2.88
C LEU A 58 -7.89 -12.30 -3.45
N PRO A 59 -7.78 -13.15 -4.48
CA PRO A 59 -6.56 -13.27 -5.25
C PRO A 59 -6.09 -11.90 -5.78
N ASP A 60 -4.78 -11.72 -5.87
CA ASP A 60 -4.22 -10.52 -6.47
C ASP A 60 -4.73 -10.34 -7.91
N PRO A 61 -5.00 -9.09 -8.35
CA PRO A 61 -5.46 -8.79 -9.71
C PRO A 61 -4.44 -9.14 -10.81
N GLY A 62 -3.21 -9.53 -10.46
CA GLY A 62 -2.22 -10.05 -11.40
C GLY A 62 -1.56 -8.98 -12.27
N TYR A 63 -1.50 -7.73 -11.80
CA TYR A 63 -0.74 -6.69 -12.52
C TYR A 63 0.74 -7.09 -12.59
N LYS A 64 1.31 -6.86 -13.76
CA LYS A 64 2.72 -7.07 -14.08
C LYS A 64 3.20 -5.93 -14.96
N LEU A 65 4.52 -5.75 -15.07
CA LEU A 65 5.11 -4.75 -15.94
C LEU A 65 4.65 -4.97 -17.39
N ASP A 66 3.98 -3.97 -17.96
CA ASP A 66 3.53 -3.94 -19.36
C ASP A 66 3.62 -2.48 -19.88
N VAL A 67 4.81 -2.12 -20.35
CA VAL A 67 5.11 -0.77 -20.85
C VAL A 67 4.27 -0.43 -22.09
N ALA A 68 4.00 -1.40 -22.96
CA ALA A 68 3.22 -1.18 -24.17
C ALA A 68 1.77 -0.81 -23.84
N ARG A 69 1.14 -1.56 -22.93
CA ARG A 69 -0.20 -1.26 -22.44
C ARG A 69 -0.25 0.08 -21.71
N ALA A 70 0.74 0.37 -20.87
CA ALA A 70 0.82 1.66 -20.19
C ALA A 70 0.91 2.83 -21.16
N LYS A 71 1.77 2.77 -22.18
CA LYS A 71 1.87 3.80 -23.23
C LYS A 71 0.55 4.03 -23.96
N LYS A 72 -0.18 2.96 -24.29
CA LYS A 72 -1.50 3.06 -24.90
C LYS A 72 -2.49 3.79 -23.99
N LEU A 73 -2.56 3.42 -22.71
CA LEU A 73 -3.43 4.06 -21.72
C LEU A 73 -3.09 5.54 -21.52
N LEU A 74 -1.79 5.89 -21.49
CA LEU A 74 -1.34 7.28 -21.39
C LEU A 74 -1.73 8.09 -22.63
N ALA A 75 -1.54 7.55 -23.85
CA ALA A 75 -1.95 8.21 -25.07
C ALA A 75 -3.47 8.45 -25.12
N GLU A 76 -4.27 7.46 -24.74
CA GLU A 76 -5.73 7.59 -24.63
C GLU A 76 -6.17 8.59 -23.55
N ALA A 77 -5.33 8.87 -22.56
CA ALA A 77 -5.54 9.87 -21.53
C ALA A 77 -5.01 11.27 -21.90
N GLY A 78 -4.46 11.44 -23.12
CA GLY A 78 -3.91 12.70 -23.60
C GLY A 78 -2.43 12.95 -23.26
N TYR A 79 -1.70 11.93 -22.80
CA TYR A 79 -0.27 12.00 -22.45
C TYR A 79 0.59 11.05 -23.31
N PRO A 80 0.57 11.12 -24.65
CA PRO A 80 1.31 10.19 -25.51
C PRO A 80 2.83 10.24 -25.31
N ASN A 81 3.35 11.38 -24.83
CA ASN A 81 4.78 11.59 -24.55
C ASN A 81 5.12 11.54 -23.04
N GLY A 82 4.15 11.15 -22.20
CA GLY A 82 4.29 11.21 -20.74
C GLY A 82 4.26 12.64 -20.20
N PHE A 83 4.88 12.84 -19.04
CA PHE A 83 4.90 14.11 -18.29
C PHE A 83 5.97 14.08 -17.19
N ASP A 84 6.35 15.26 -16.71
CA ASP A 84 7.23 15.40 -15.54
C ASP A 84 6.44 15.27 -14.23
N THR A 85 7.05 14.66 -13.22
CA THR A 85 6.44 14.50 -11.89
C THR A 85 7.51 14.33 -10.81
N THR A 86 7.12 14.30 -9.54
CA THR A 86 8.01 14.02 -8.41
C THR A 86 7.69 12.69 -7.74
N LEU A 87 8.73 11.95 -7.34
CA LEU A 87 8.62 10.68 -6.60
C LEU A 87 9.26 10.83 -5.22
N ARG A 88 8.42 11.01 -4.19
CA ARG A 88 8.87 11.14 -2.81
C ARG A 88 9.14 9.79 -2.18
N VAL A 89 10.25 9.65 -1.45
CA VAL A 89 10.61 8.39 -0.81
C VAL A 89 11.48 8.59 0.43
N LEU A 90 11.39 7.66 1.38
CA LEU A 90 12.32 7.62 2.51
C LEU A 90 13.75 7.32 2.01
N SER A 91 14.74 7.87 2.72
CA SER A 91 16.16 7.65 2.36
C SER A 91 16.64 6.24 2.72
N ASP A 92 15.95 5.56 3.63
CA ASP A 92 16.32 4.23 4.12
C ASP A 92 15.92 3.11 3.14
N GLN A 93 16.62 1.98 3.22
CA GLN A 93 16.26 0.77 2.49
C GLN A 93 15.09 0.03 3.17
N PRO A 94 14.20 -0.62 2.39
CA PRO A 94 14.27 -0.85 0.95
C PRO A 94 13.63 0.27 0.10
N PHE A 95 13.18 1.37 0.72
CA PHE A 95 12.35 2.38 0.06
C PHE A 95 13.04 3.03 -1.13
N LEU A 96 14.28 3.48 -0.96
CA LEU A 96 15.03 4.15 -2.02
C LEU A 96 15.20 3.24 -3.25
N ASN A 97 15.54 1.96 -3.04
CA ASN A 97 15.69 1.00 -4.15
C ASN A 97 14.34 0.74 -4.86
N ILE A 98 13.23 0.67 -4.11
CA ILE A 98 11.89 0.56 -4.71
C ILE A 98 11.60 1.79 -5.58
N ALA A 99 11.89 3.00 -5.09
CA ALA A 99 11.67 4.22 -5.86
C ALA A 99 12.53 4.30 -7.12
N ILE A 100 13.79 3.87 -7.07
CA ILE A 100 14.66 3.80 -8.25
C ILE A 100 14.11 2.80 -9.28
N ALA A 101 13.66 1.63 -8.83
CA ALA A 101 13.05 0.63 -9.73
C ALA A 101 11.78 1.18 -10.40
N VAL A 102 10.89 1.81 -9.62
CA VAL A 102 9.66 2.44 -10.13
C VAL A 102 9.99 3.60 -11.08
N GLN A 103 10.95 4.46 -10.74
CA GLN A 103 11.39 5.56 -11.61
C GLN A 103 11.89 5.04 -12.96
N SER A 104 12.69 3.97 -12.96
CA SER A 104 13.25 3.36 -14.16
C SER A 104 12.16 2.87 -15.12
N THR A 105 11.13 2.21 -14.61
CA THR A 105 10.03 1.70 -15.43
C THR A 105 9.05 2.80 -15.87
N LEU A 106 8.78 3.81 -15.02
CA LEU A 106 8.02 5.00 -15.39
C LEU A 106 8.65 5.74 -16.59
N MET A 107 9.97 5.89 -16.58
CA MET A 107 10.72 6.55 -17.65
C MET A 107 10.54 5.85 -19.01
N GLN A 108 10.36 4.53 -19.03
CA GLN A 108 10.16 3.77 -20.29
C GLN A 108 8.87 4.18 -21.02
N ALA A 109 7.91 4.78 -20.32
CA ALA A 109 6.68 5.35 -20.88
C ALA A 109 6.65 6.89 -20.93
N GLY A 110 7.80 7.54 -20.73
CA GLY A 110 7.92 9.00 -20.80
C GLY A 110 7.52 9.73 -19.52
N ILE A 111 7.22 9.03 -18.42
CA ILE A 111 6.96 9.67 -17.13
C ILE A 111 8.30 9.95 -16.44
N ASN A 112 8.72 11.21 -16.47
CA ASN A 112 9.98 11.64 -15.87
C ASN A 112 9.78 11.99 -14.39
N ALA A 113 9.91 10.99 -13.52
CA ALA A 113 9.70 11.14 -12.09
C ALA A 113 11.00 11.53 -11.36
N LYS A 114 11.15 12.78 -10.92
CA LYS A 114 12.31 13.22 -10.12
C LYS A 114 12.21 12.69 -8.70
N ILE A 115 13.18 11.88 -8.27
CA ILE A 115 13.21 11.35 -6.89
C ILE A 115 13.51 12.49 -5.90
N ILE A 116 12.70 12.55 -4.84
CA ILE A 116 12.90 13.41 -3.68
C ILE A 116 13.01 12.51 -2.45
N THR A 117 14.22 12.40 -1.90
CA THR A 117 14.49 11.61 -0.69
C THR A 117 14.42 12.46 0.56
N GLY A 118 14.06 11.86 1.70
CA GLY A 118 14.08 12.55 2.97
C GLY A 118 13.75 11.67 4.17
N THR A 119 13.52 12.32 5.32
CA THR A 119 13.05 11.71 6.56
C THR A 119 11.55 11.39 6.50
N GLY A 120 11.07 10.57 7.44
CA GLY A 120 9.64 10.29 7.58
C GLY A 120 8.76 11.53 7.68
N ASN A 121 9.22 12.57 8.39
CA ASN A 121 8.47 13.82 8.52
C ASN A 121 8.40 14.58 7.20
N GLN A 122 9.49 14.65 6.44
CA GLN A 122 9.49 15.34 5.14
C GLN A 122 8.62 14.63 4.10
N ILE A 123 8.67 13.29 4.07
CA ILE A 123 8.00 12.49 3.05
C ILE A 123 6.52 12.28 3.38
N TYR A 124 6.20 11.79 4.59
CA TYR A 124 4.81 11.60 5.00
C TYR A 124 4.12 12.88 5.46
N GLY A 125 4.87 13.94 5.81
CA GLY A 125 4.32 15.28 6.02
C GLY A 125 3.68 15.82 4.75
N ALA A 126 4.42 15.81 3.63
CA ALA A 126 3.90 16.19 2.32
C ALA A 126 2.64 15.38 1.93
N MET A 127 2.63 14.07 2.21
CA MET A 127 1.45 13.23 1.98
C MET A 127 0.24 13.60 2.84
N ARG A 128 0.46 13.91 4.13
CA ARG A 128 -0.60 14.35 5.06
C ARG A 128 -1.12 15.74 4.73
N GLU A 129 -0.29 16.59 4.13
CA GLU A 129 -0.71 17.90 3.61
C GLU A 129 -1.30 17.82 2.19
N ARG A 130 -1.33 16.63 1.58
CA ARG A 130 -1.79 16.40 0.19
C ARG A 130 -0.99 17.21 -0.85
N LYS A 131 0.30 17.47 -0.58
CA LYS A 131 1.25 18.22 -1.41
C LYS A 131 2.36 17.30 -1.95
N PHE A 132 1.98 16.32 -2.76
CA PHE A 132 2.89 15.38 -3.40
C PHE A 132 2.28 14.90 -4.72
N ASP A 133 3.10 14.34 -5.62
CA ASP A 133 2.60 13.77 -6.87
C ASP A 133 2.61 12.25 -6.76
N LEU A 134 3.80 11.65 -6.65
CA LEU A 134 4.02 10.25 -6.34
C LEU A 134 4.77 10.08 -5.01
N LEU A 135 4.49 8.96 -4.34
CA LEU A 135 5.18 8.58 -3.12
C LEU A 135 5.37 7.06 -3.05
N VAL A 136 6.59 6.60 -2.77
CA VAL A 136 6.82 5.23 -2.28
C VAL A 136 6.78 5.27 -0.77
N GLY A 137 5.90 4.48 -0.19
CA GLY A 137 5.65 4.51 1.24
C GLY A 137 5.28 3.16 1.80
N ARG A 138 5.10 3.17 3.12
CA ARG A 138 4.59 2.04 3.86
C ARG A 138 3.49 2.50 4.81
N GLY A 139 2.45 1.69 4.97
CA GLY A 139 1.30 2.02 5.81
C GLY A 139 0.18 0.99 5.70
N GLY A 140 -1.05 1.37 6.07
CA GLY A 140 -2.18 0.46 5.94
C GLY A 140 -2.22 -0.69 6.94
N SER A 141 -1.36 -0.69 7.96
CA SER A 141 -1.49 -1.61 9.07
C SER A 141 -2.71 -1.21 9.89
N GLY A 142 -3.88 -1.68 9.48
CA GLY A 142 -5.02 -1.75 10.38
C GLY A 142 -4.56 -2.33 11.72
N MET A 143 -4.89 -1.65 12.82
CA MET A 143 -4.44 -1.97 14.18
C MET A 143 -4.99 -3.33 14.65
N GLU A 144 -6.07 -3.78 14.01
CA GLU A 144 -6.80 -5.00 14.34
C GLU A 144 -6.67 -6.05 13.21
N PRO A 145 -6.71 -7.34 13.54
CA PRO A 145 -6.69 -8.43 12.56
C PRO A 145 -8.08 -8.58 11.89
N HIS A 146 -8.60 -7.51 11.31
CA HIS A 146 -9.91 -7.46 10.68
C HIS A 146 -9.87 -6.76 9.30
N PRO A 147 -10.61 -7.25 8.28
CA PRO A 147 -10.61 -6.65 6.93
C PRO A 147 -10.94 -5.15 6.94
N HIS A 148 -11.93 -4.74 7.74
CA HIS A 148 -12.28 -3.33 7.95
C HIS A 148 -11.08 -2.48 8.33
N SER A 149 -10.18 -2.96 9.20
CA SER A 149 -9.05 -2.18 9.68
C SER A 149 -8.08 -1.82 8.53
N SER A 150 -7.90 -2.73 7.57
CA SER A 150 -7.05 -2.49 6.39
C SER A 150 -7.73 -1.53 5.41
N LEU A 151 -9.03 -1.74 5.12
CA LEU A 151 -9.82 -0.88 4.24
C LEU A 151 -9.96 0.54 4.81
N ARG A 152 -10.20 0.66 6.12
CA ARG A 152 -10.28 1.95 6.81
C ARG A 152 -8.99 2.74 6.69
N ALA A 153 -7.84 2.09 6.82
CA ALA A 153 -6.55 2.77 6.71
C ALA A 153 -6.24 3.17 5.25
N LEU A 154 -6.36 2.23 4.31
CA LEU A 154 -5.86 2.38 2.93
C LEU A 154 -6.87 3.01 1.96
N VAL A 155 -8.16 2.81 2.18
CA VAL A 155 -9.21 3.06 1.17
C VAL A 155 -10.19 4.14 1.61
N TYR A 156 -10.67 4.05 2.85
CA TYR A 156 -11.75 4.89 3.35
C TYR A 156 -11.42 6.38 3.31
N ASN A 157 -12.38 7.20 2.88
CA ASN A 157 -12.27 8.64 2.83
C ASN A 157 -13.66 9.27 2.99
N PRO A 158 -14.13 9.53 4.22
CA PRO A 158 -15.52 9.92 4.45
C PRO A 158 -15.86 11.34 3.98
N ASP A 159 -14.87 12.23 3.97
CA ASP A 159 -14.99 13.62 3.52
C ASP A 159 -13.69 14.03 2.83
N ASN A 160 -13.76 14.32 1.54
CA ASN A 160 -12.59 14.63 0.72
C ASN A 160 -12.16 16.11 0.78
N SER A 161 -12.83 16.95 1.57
CA SER A 161 -12.46 18.35 1.77
C SER A 161 -11.09 18.47 2.44
N ASP A 162 -10.38 19.57 2.20
CA ASP A 162 -9.07 19.81 2.82
C ASP A 162 -9.24 20.24 4.29
N GLU A 163 -10.38 20.84 4.61
CA GLU A 163 -10.82 21.28 5.93
C GLU A 163 -11.02 20.11 6.90
N ALA A 164 -11.46 18.95 6.40
CA ALA A 164 -11.68 17.75 7.21
C ALA A 164 -10.38 17.23 7.86
N ARG A 165 -9.21 17.54 7.30
CA ARG A 165 -7.87 17.21 7.85
C ARG A 165 -7.74 15.76 8.33
N LEU A 166 -8.29 14.82 7.57
CA LEU A 166 -8.37 13.41 7.95
C LEU A 166 -7.06 12.67 7.71
N THR A 167 -5.98 13.18 8.31
CA THR A 167 -4.61 12.75 8.06
C THR A 167 -4.35 11.30 8.45
N ASN A 168 -5.24 10.60 9.15
CA ASN A 168 -5.08 9.18 9.47
C ASN A 168 -5.52 8.25 8.32
N PHE A 169 -6.30 8.72 7.34
CA PHE A 169 -6.77 7.92 6.21
C PHE A 169 -5.89 8.12 4.98
N GLN A 170 -5.27 7.05 4.48
CA GLN A 170 -4.47 7.13 3.26
C GLN A 170 -5.33 7.40 2.02
N GLY A 171 -6.59 6.94 2.01
CA GLY A 171 -7.57 7.30 0.98
C GLY A 171 -7.75 8.82 0.87
N TRP A 172 -7.95 9.50 2.00
CA TRP A 172 -8.01 10.97 2.06
C TRP A 172 -6.71 11.64 1.61
N ARG A 173 -5.56 11.15 2.11
CA ARG A 173 -4.23 11.71 1.74
C ARG A 173 -4.00 11.71 0.23
N THR A 174 -4.44 10.65 -0.48
CA THR A 174 -4.34 10.54 -1.94
C THR A 174 -5.45 11.27 -2.69
N GLY A 175 -6.50 11.71 -1.99
CA GLY A 175 -7.72 12.27 -2.58
C GLY A 175 -8.60 11.29 -3.33
N PHE A 176 -8.37 10.00 -3.14
CA PHE A 176 -9.28 8.97 -3.59
C PHE A 176 -10.58 9.04 -2.79
N TYR A 177 -11.70 9.25 -3.48
CA TYR A 177 -13.01 9.44 -2.86
C TYR A 177 -14.10 8.77 -3.69
N ASP A 178 -14.88 7.92 -3.03
CA ASP A 178 -16.07 7.31 -3.61
C ASP A 178 -17.13 7.10 -2.50
N PRO A 179 -18.23 7.87 -2.50
CA PRO A 179 -19.26 7.80 -1.44
C PRO A 179 -19.88 6.40 -1.30
N GLN A 180 -20.06 5.70 -2.42
CA GLN A 180 -20.63 4.36 -2.41
C GLN A 180 -19.70 3.37 -1.73
N LEU A 181 -18.40 3.41 -2.02
CA LEU A 181 -17.39 2.56 -1.41
C LEU A 181 -17.28 2.83 0.09
N ASN A 182 -17.33 4.09 0.53
CA ASN A 182 -17.40 4.43 1.94
C ASN A 182 -18.62 3.81 2.62
N THR A 183 -19.80 3.96 2.00
CA THR A 183 -21.05 3.37 2.50
C THR A 183 -20.97 1.84 2.58
N MET A 184 -20.35 1.20 1.58
CA MET A 184 -20.13 -0.26 1.60
C MET A 184 -19.23 -0.66 2.76
N ILE A 185 -18.12 0.05 2.99
CA ILE A 185 -17.20 -0.21 4.11
C ILE A 185 -17.92 -0.06 5.46
N ASP A 186 -18.70 1.00 5.64
CA ASP A 186 -19.42 1.26 6.88
C ASP A 186 -20.50 0.19 7.14
N ARG A 187 -21.21 -0.26 6.09
CA ARG A 187 -22.22 -1.33 6.20
C ARG A 187 -21.62 -2.70 6.49
N ALA A 188 -20.52 -3.05 5.81
CA ALA A 188 -19.86 -4.33 6.00
C ALA A 188 -19.37 -4.51 7.45
N LEU A 189 -18.97 -3.42 8.13
CA LEU A 189 -18.61 -3.45 9.55
C LEU A 189 -19.79 -3.81 10.46
N LEU A 190 -21.01 -3.41 10.09
CA LEU A 190 -22.23 -3.61 10.88
C LEU A 190 -22.97 -4.91 10.53
N GLU A 191 -22.56 -5.63 9.49
CA GLU A 191 -23.13 -6.91 9.10
C GLU A 191 -22.84 -7.98 10.16
N ARG A 192 -23.89 -8.70 10.59
CA ARG A 192 -23.85 -9.69 11.67
C ARG A 192 -23.71 -11.11 11.15
N ASP A 193 -24.15 -11.37 9.91
CA ASP A 193 -23.95 -12.66 9.27
C ASP A 193 -22.50 -12.78 8.75
N PRO A 194 -21.69 -13.74 9.25
CA PRO A 194 -20.28 -13.84 8.88
C PRO A 194 -20.04 -14.12 7.39
N GLN A 195 -20.91 -14.90 6.74
CA GLN A 195 -20.74 -15.23 5.32
C GLN A 195 -21.07 -14.02 4.44
N LYS A 196 -22.13 -13.30 4.79
CA LYS A 196 -22.52 -12.06 4.11
C LYS A 196 -21.48 -10.96 4.30
N GLN A 197 -20.95 -10.81 5.51
CA GLN A 197 -19.87 -9.85 5.78
C GLN A 197 -18.62 -10.14 4.92
N VAL A 198 -18.26 -11.43 4.75
CA VAL A 198 -17.17 -11.83 3.86
C VAL A 198 -17.46 -11.43 2.41
N ALA A 199 -18.66 -11.71 1.91
CA ALA A 199 -19.08 -11.33 0.56
C ALA A 199 -19.11 -9.81 0.34
N ASP A 200 -19.50 -9.05 1.37
CA ASP A 200 -19.48 -7.58 1.33
C ASP A 200 -18.04 -7.05 1.21
N TYR A 201 -17.09 -7.58 1.98
CA TYR A 201 -15.67 -7.21 1.87
C TYR A 201 -15.03 -7.61 0.54
N GLN A 202 -15.46 -8.73 -0.06
CA GLN A 202 -15.04 -9.10 -1.42
C GLN A 202 -15.61 -8.10 -2.45
N SER A 203 -16.88 -7.72 -2.33
CA SER A 203 -17.52 -6.73 -3.20
C SER A 203 -16.87 -5.35 -3.11
N ILE A 204 -16.45 -4.92 -1.91
CA ILE A 204 -15.67 -3.70 -1.69
C ILE A 204 -14.35 -3.74 -2.47
N GLN A 205 -13.62 -4.85 -2.41
CA GLN A 205 -12.35 -4.99 -3.14
C GLN A 205 -12.55 -4.95 -4.66
N THR A 206 -13.61 -5.60 -5.17
CA THR A 206 -13.95 -5.57 -6.60
C THR A 206 -14.28 -4.14 -7.06
N ARG A 207 -15.08 -3.40 -6.28
CA ARG A 207 -15.37 -1.99 -6.58
C ARG A 207 -14.11 -1.13 -6.52
N TYR A 208 -13.26 -1.34 -5.52
CA TYR A 208 -11.99 -0.62 -5.37
C TYR A 208 -11.10 -0.80 -6.60
N ASP A 209 -11.00 -2.01 -7.15
CA ASP A 209 -10.27 -2.27 -8.39
C ASP A 209 -10.85 -1.53 -9.60
N GLN A 210 -12.18 -1.54 -9.75
CA GLN A 210 -12.88 -0.86 -10.86
C GLN A 210 -12.65 0.66 -10.84
N LEU A 211 -12.50 1.24 -9.66
CA LEU A 211 -12.22 2.67 -9.49
C LEU A 211 -10.76 3.03 -9.79
N VAL A 212 -9.90 2.02 -10.03
CA VAL A 212 -8.46 2.15 -10.29
C VAL A 212 -7.82 3.07 -9.25
N PRO A 213 -7.53 2.57 -8.04
CA PRO A 213 -7.25 3.43 -6.91
C PRO A 213 -5.89 4.13 -7.02
N ALA A 214 -5.76 5.22 -6.27
CA ALA A 214 -4.54 6.02 -6.24
C ALA A 214 -3.41 5.41 -5.38
N LEU A 215 -3.74 4.45 -4.51
CA LEU A 215 -2.79 3.73 -3.70
C LEU A 215 -2.65 2.29 -4.24
N ILE A 216 -1.43 1.93 -4.63
CA ILE A 216 -1.10 0.66 -5.28
C ILE A 216 -0.22 -0.16 -4.33
N PRO A 217 -0.76 -1.19 -3.66
CA PRO A 217 0.06 -2.12 -2.89
C PRO A 217 1.02 -2.89 -3.80
N LEU A 218 2.27 -3.03 -3.34
CA LEU A 218 3.37 -3.70 -4.06
C LEU A 218 3.76 -5.01 -3.37
N SER A 219 3.76 -4.96 -2.04
CA SER A 219 4.28 -5.99 -1.17
C SER A 219 3.69 -5.85 0.22
N GLN A 220 3.31 -6.97 0.82
CA GLN A 220 2.95 -7.04 2.22
C GLN A 220 4.22 -7.31 3.02
N MET A 221 4.47 -6.49 4.04
CA MET A 221 5.57 -6.69 4.96
C MET A 221 5.47 -8.06 5.65
N VAL A 222 6.61 -8.76 5.72
CA VAL A 222 6.78 -9.90 6.62
C VAL A 222 7.46 -9.42 7.90
N ASP A 223 7.01 -9.90 9.05
CA ASP A 223 7.74 -9.68 10.29
C ASP A 223 8.80 -10.78 10.38
N SER A 224 10.06 -10.40 10.22
CA SER A 224 11.20 -11.23 10.60
C SER A 224 11.53 -10.94 12.05
N VAL A 225 11.29 -11.90 12.94
CA VAL A 225 11.79 -11.81 14.32
C VAL A 225 13.08 -12.60 14.41
N VAL A 226 14.15 -11.91 14.79
CA VAL A 226 15.43 -12.53 15.14
C VAL A 226 15.48 -12.64 16.67
N VAL A 227 15.39 -13.86 17.18
CA VAL A 227 15.57 -14.18 18.60
C VAL A 227 16.96 -14.78 18.82
N ARG A 228 17.63 -14.39 19.91
CA ARG A 228 18.87 -15.06 20.33
C ARG A 228 18.56 -16.54 20.62
N ASN A 229 19.52 -17.42 20.33
CA ASN A 229 19.42 -18.86 20.58
C ASN A 229 19.06 -19.23 22.04
N GLU A 230 19.38 -18.35 23.00
CA GLU A 230 19.07 -18.49 24.43
C GLU A 230 17.60 -18.17 24.77
N VAL A 231 16.86 -17.48 23.90
CA VAL A 231 15.48 -17.05 24.18
C VAL A 231 14.51 -18.20 23.94
N ARG A 232 13.59 -18.40 24.88
CA ARG A 232 12.51 -19.40 24.83
C ARG A 232 11.15 -18.72 24.94
N GLU A 233 10.12 -19.40 24.45
CA GLU A 233 8.70 -19.00 24.52
C GLU A 233 8.36 -17.62 23.92
N TYR A 234 9.20 -17.10 23.02
CA TYR A 234 8.84 -15.90 22.27
C TYR A 234 7.78 -16.21 21.21
N GLN A 235 6.58 -15.66 21.40
CA GLN A 235 5.53 -15.68 20.38
C GLN A 235 5.34 -14.27 19.78
N PRO A 236 5.55 -14.10 18.45
CA PRO A 236 5.24 -12.84 17.80
C PRO A 236 3.72 -12.61 17.85
N HIS A 237 3.31 -11.48 18.43
CA HIS A 237 1.89 -11.12 18.48
C HIS A 237 1.41 -10.60 17.11
N PRO A 238 0.18 -10.93 16.66
CA PRO A 238 -0.32 -10.53 15.33
C PRO A 238 -0.57 -9.00 15.17
N SER A 239 -0.67 -8.25 16.27
CA SER A 239 -0.80 -6.78 16.27
C SER A 239 0.55 -6.05 16.42
N ALA A 240 0.55 -4.70 16.41
CA ALA A 240 1.78 -3.91 16.51
C ALA A 240 2.46 -3.93 17.90
N THR A 241 1.99 -4.74 18.84
CA THR A 241 2.46 -4.82 20.23
C THR A 241 3.33 -6.05 20.42
N THR A 242 4.54 -5.89 20.97
CA THR A 242 5.36 -7.03 21.41
C THR A 242 5.03 -7.36 22.86
N PHE A 243 4.58 -8.60 23.13
CA PHE A 243 4.42 -9.09 24.50
C PHE A 243 5.63 -9.94 24.88
N LEU A 244 6.26 -9.62 26.01
CA LEU A 244 7.42 -10.35 26.54
C LEU A 244 7.10 -11.04 27.89
N ARG A 245 5.82 -11.19 28.22
CA ARG A 245 5.39 -11.64 29.56
C ARG A 245 5.93 -13.02 29.92
N ASP A 246 5.97 -13.92 28.95
CA ASP A 246 6.37 -15.32 29.15
C ASP A 246 7.78 -15.62 28.58
N VAL A 247 8.52 -14.58 28.19
CA VAL A 247 9.79 -14.71 27.48
C VAL A 247 10.96 -14.74 28.47
N TYR A 248 11.77 -15.79 28.43
CA TYR A 248 12.94 -15.95 29.29
C TYR A 248 14.19 -16.36 28.50
N LYS A 249 15.36 -16.23 29.14
CA LYS A 249 16.66 -16.65 28.60
C LYS A 249 17.16 -17.89 29.35
N VAL A 250 17.77 -18.81 28.63
CA VAL A 250 18.49 -19.97 29.19
C VAL A 250 19.98 -19.77 28.92
N ARG A 251 20.83 -19.92 29.94
CA ARG A 251 22.29 -19.84 29.76
C ARG A 251 22.80 -21.07 29.01
N GLU A 252 23.75 -20.89 28.09
CA GLU A 252 24.44 -22.02 27.47
C GLU A 252 25.16 -22.85 28.54
N GLY A 253 24.60 -24.02 28.85
CA GLY A 253 25.18 -24.97 29.82
C GLY A 253 24.15 -25.78 30.61
N GLU A 254 22.91 -25.33 30.76
CA GLU A 254 21.88 -26.08 31.50
C GLU A 254 21.05 -26.93 30.52
N LYS A 255 21.51 -28.17 30.29
CA LYS A 255 20.65 -29.26 29.84
C LYS A 255 19.80 -29.69 31.04
N GLY A 256 18.50 -29.43 30.99
CA GLY A 256 17.47 -30.11 31.78
C GLY A 256 16.66 -31.00 30.87
#